data_AF-A0A269PH97-F1
#
_entry.id   AF-A0A269PH97-F1
#
_cell.length_a   1.000
_cell.length_b   1.000
_cell.length_c   1.000
_cell.angle_alpha   90.00
_cell.angle_beta   90.00
_cell.angle_gamma   90.00
#
_symmetry.space_group_name_H-M   'P 1'
#
loop_
_entity.id
_entity.type
_entity.pdbx_description
1 polymer ?
#
loop_
_entity_poly.entity_id
_entity_poly.type
_entity_poly.pdbx_seq_one_letter_code
_entity_poly.pdbx_strand_id
1 'polypeptide(L)'
;MSNKIDLIHLETLPTLQEKAKYLLDFEITTQIQIVNLTPVLKSFIGDIGLPIHSKGNETSEDVIRKAKAWLKKQSQSHEVVTP
;
A
#
# COMPACT_ATOMS: atom_id res chain seq x y z
N MET A 1 -1.15 5.75 20.13
CA MET A 1 -1.24 4.29 19.96
C MET A 1 -0.87 4.00 18.52
N SER A 2 0.26 3.32 18.27
CA SER A 2 0.54 2.82 16.92
C SER A 2 -0.46 1.71 16.63
N ASN A 3 -1.45 1.99 15.78
CA ASN A 3 -2.34 0.95 15.26
C ASN A 3 -1.47 -0.02 14.46
N LYS A 4 -1.11 -1.14 15.10
CA LYS A 4 -0.43 -2.23 14.42
C LYS A 4 -1.43 -2.94 13.52
N ILE A 5 -0.99 -3.29 12.33
CA ILE A 5 -1.78 -4.09 11.40
C ILE A 5 -1.94 -5.49 12.00
N ASP A 6 -3.18 -5.98 12.07
CA ASP A 6 -3.46 -7.38 12.38
C ASP A 6 -3.39 -8.18 11.08
N LEU A 7 -2.28 -8.90 10.90
CA LEU A 7 -2.05 -9.73 9.72
C LEU A 7 -3.04 -10.89 9.62
N ILE A 8 -3.48 -11.44 10.76
CA ILE A 8 -4.47 -12.52 10.79
C ILE A 8 -5.80 -11.98 10.27
N HIS A 9 -6.22 -10.81 10.77
CA HIS A 9 -7.43 -10.18 10.28
C HIS A 9 -7.33 -9.88 8.77
N LEU A 10 -6.23 -9.28 8.31
CA LEU A 10 -6.00 -8.96 6.90
C LEU A 10 -6.10 -10.21 6.00
N GLU A 11 -5.61 -11.36 6.44
CA GLU A 11 -5.70 -12.62 5.70
C GLU A 11 -7.13 -13.18 5.64
N THR A 12 -7.93 -12.98 6.68
CA THR A 12 -9.33 -13.44 6.74
C THR A 12 -10.29 -12.64 5.86
N LEU A 13 -9.91 -11.44 5.41
CA LEU A 13 -10.75 -10.63 4.53
C LEU A 13 -10.89 -11.30 3.15
N PRO A 14 -12.12 -11.65 2.71
CA PRO A 14 -12.31 -12.53 1.55
C PRO A 14 -12.01 -11.84 0.22
N THR A 15 -12.08 -10.50 0.16
CA THR A 15 -11.88 -9.77 -1.08
C THR A 15 -10.69 -8.82 -1.03
N LEU A 16 -10.09 -8.58 -2.20
CA LEU A 16 -9.05 -7.57 -2.36
C LEU A 16 -9.55 -6.17 -1.98
N GLN A 17 -10.84 -5.89 -2.21
CA GLN A 17 -11.49 -4.64 -1.84
C GLN A 17 -11.49 -4.42 -0.34
N GLU A 18 -11.87 -5.43 0.44
CA GLU A 18 -11.90 -5.34 1.91
C GLU A 18 -10.49 -5.22 2.47
N LYS A 19 -9.52 -5.96 1.93
CA LYS A 19 -8.10 -5.81 2.29
C LYS A 19 -7.62 -4.39 2.06
N ALA A 20 -7.95 -3.81 0.90
CA ALA A 20 -7.59 -2.44 0.59
C ALA A 20 -8.30 -1.41 1.49
N LYS A 21 -9.58 -1.62 1.84
CA LYS A 21 -10.31 -0.79 2.81
C LYS A 21 -9.64 -0.82 4.17
N TYR A 22 -9.34 -2.01 4.69
CA TYR A 22 -8.68 -2.18 5.97
C TYR A 22 -7.33 -1.47 6.00
N LEU A 23 -6.51 -1.65 4.96
CA LEU A 23 -5.20 -0.98 4.86
C LEU A 23 -5.28 0.55 4.74
N LEU A 24 -6.39 1.13 4.28
CA LEU A 24 -6.57 2.59 4.19
C LEU A 24 -6.66 3.27 5.55
N ASP A 25 -7.02 2.55 6.61
CA ASP A 25 -7.17 3.09 7.97
C ASP A 25 -5.82 3.27 8.69
N PHE A 26 -4.74 2.80 8.07
CA PHE A 26 -3.39 2.85 8.64
C PHE A 26 -2.52 3.93 7.99
N GLU A 27 -1.52 4.38 8.74
CA GLU A 27 -0.55 5.34 8.25
C GLU A 27 0.34 4.72 7.16
N ILE A 28 0.48 5.44 6.04
CA ILE A 28 1.41 5.09 4.97
C ILE A 28 2.65 5.95 5.12
N THR A 29 3.80 5.29 5.25
CA THR A 29 5.13 5.92 5.32
C THR A 29 5.94 5.59 4.07
N THR A 30 7.12 6.19 3.94
CA THR A 30 8.07 5.86 2.87
C THR A 30 9.42 5.52 3.44
N GLN A 31 10.11 4.59 2.79
CA GLN A 31 11.50 4.23 3.11
C GLN A 31 12.28 4.09 1.81
N ILE A 32 13.58 4.38 1.86
CA ILE A 32 14.47 4.15 0.71
C ILE A 32 14.67 2.64 0.58
N GLN A 33 14.49 2.13 -0.64
CA GLN A 33 14.69 0.74 -1.02
C GLN A 33 15.52 0.70 -2.31
N ILE A 34 16.31 -0.35 -2.50
CA ILE A 34 17.04 -0.56 -3.75
C ILE A 34 16.19 -1.45 -4.65
N VAL A 35 15.79 -0.91 -5.80
CA VAL A 35 15.12 -1.66 -6.87
C VAL A 35 16.03 -1.62 -8.09
N ASN A 36 16.45 -2.79 -8.59
CA ASN A 36 17.37 -2.90 -9.72
C ASN A 36 18.62 -2.00 -9.56
N LEU A 37 19.30 -2.10 -8.41
CA LEU A 37 20.48 -1.31 -8.06
C LEU A 37 20.26 0.21 -8.03
N THR A 38 19.01 0.68 -8.06
CA THR A 38 18.65 2.10 -7.99
C THR A 38 17.92 2.40 -6.68
N PRO A 39 18.34 3.42 -5.92
CA PRO A 39 17.62 3.84 -4.72
C PRO A 39 16.30 4.51 -5.12
N VAL A 40 15.19 4.03 -4.57
CA VAL A 40 13.84 4.57 -4.76
C VAL A 40 13.12 4.68 -3.42
N LEU A 41 12.25 5.66 -3.25
CA LEU A 41 11.32 5.71 -2.13
C LEU A 41 10.20 4.71 -2.38
N LYS A 42 10.01 3.73 -1.49
CA LYS A 42 8.90 2.78 -1.54
C LYS A 42 7.94 3.07 -0.39
N SER A 43 6.64 2.98 -0.65
CA SER A 43 5.62 3.15 0.40
C SER A 43 5.43 1.89 1.22
N PHE A 44 5.19 2.06 2.51
CA PHE A 44 4.93 1.01 3.49
C PHE A 44 3.72 1.34 4.37
N ILE A 45 3.09 0.32 4.92
CA ILE A 45 2.18 0.42 6.06
C ILE A 45 2.72 -0.48 7.15
N GLY A 46 3.20 0.09 8.25
CA GLY A 46 4.03 -0.65 9.20
C GLY A 46 5.22 -1.32 8.47
N ASP A 47 5.29 -2.64 8.54
CA ASP A 47 6.35 -3.45 7.90
C ASP A 47 5.94 -3.99 6.51
N ILE A 48 4.73 -3.67 6.02
CA ILE A 48 4.19 -4.18 4.77
C ILE A 48 4.55 -3.22 3.63
N GLY A 49 5.38 -3.67 2.69
CA GLY A 49 5.74 -2.90 1.50
C GLY A 49 4.64 -2.92 0.44
N LEU A 50 4.13 -1.76 0.07
CA LEU A 50 3.16 -1.61 -1.01
C LEU A 50 3.87 -1.62 -2.38
N PRO A 51 3.17 -1.95 -3.48
CA PRO A 51 3.73 -2.00 -4.84
C PRO A 51 3.91 -0.60 -5.47
N ILE A 52 4.11 0.43 -4.65
CA ILE A 52 4.23 1.83 -5.09
C ILE A 52 5.59 2.36 -4.64
N HIS A 53 6.33 2.90 -5.61
CA HIS A 53 7.63 3.51 -5.41
C HIS A 53 7.77 4.78 -6.25
N SER A 54 8.72 5.63 -5.87
CA SER A 54 9.07 6.86 -6.57
C SER A 54 9.59 6.56 -7.97
N LYS A 55 9.19 7.39 -8.92
CA LYS A 55 9.80 7.49 -10.24
C LYS A 55 10.53 8.82 -10.37
N GLY A 56 11.78 8.80 -10.81
CA GLY A 56 12.58 10.02 -10.96
C GLY A 56 12.70 10.79 -9.65
N ASN A 57 12.38 12.09 -9.68
CA ASN A 57 12.56 13.02 -8.56
C ASN A 57 11.32 13.12 -7.64
N GLU A 58 10.49 12.10 -7.60
CA GLU A 58 9.29 12.09 -6.76
C GLU A 58 9.62 12.14 -5.27
N THR A 59 8.87 12.97 -4.55
CA THR A 59 9.02 13.15 -3.11
C THR A 59 8.33 12.04 -2.32
N SER A 60 8.62 11.93 -1.03
CA SER A 60 7.89 11.04 -0.12
C SER A 60 6.38 11.31 -0.15
N GLU A 61 5.97 12.58 -0.21
CA GLU A 61 4.56 12.98 -0.26
C GLU A 61 3.87 12.49 -1.54
N ASP A 62 4.55 12.56 -2.69
CA ASP A 62 4.04 12.03 -3.94
C ASP A 62 3.82 10.53 -3.89
N VAL A 63 4.77 9.78 -3.33
CA VAL A 63 4.69 8.33 -3.20
C VAL A 63 3.55 7.94 -2.24
N ILE A 64 3.42 8.63 -1.10
CA ILE A 64 2.32 8.41 -0.15
C ILE A 64 0.97 8.71 -0.82
N ARG A 65 0.85 9.82 -1.53
CA ARG A 65 -0.37 10.20 -2.26
C ARG A 65 -0.76 9.14 -3.29
N LYS A 66 0.21 8.62 -4.06
CA LYS A 66 -0.01 7.54 -5.02
C LYS A 66 -0.41 6.23 -4.34
N ALA A 67 0.23 5.87 -3.23
CA ALA A 67 -0.12 4.69 -2.46
C ALA A 67 -1.56 4.75 -1.93
N LYS A 68 -1.97 5.90 -1.37
CA LYS A 68 -3.36 6.17 -0.96
C LYS A 68 -4.32 6.06 -2.13
N ALA A 69 -4.00 6.67 -3.28
CA ALA A 69 -4.85 6.62 -4.47
C ALA A 69 -4.98 5.19 -5.03
N TRP A 70 -3.88 4.42 -5.02
CA TRP A 70 -3.89 3.03 -5.43
C TRP A 70 -4.77 2.18 -4.51
N LEU A 71 -4.62 2.28 -3.19
CA LEU A 71 -5.48 1.57 -2.24
C LEU A 71 -6.96 1.97 -2.37
N LYS A 72 -7.26 3.26 -2.57
CA LYS A 72 -8.64 3.72 -2.84
C LYS A 72 -9.21 3.12 -4.12
N LYS A 73 -8.41 2.99 -5.16
CA LYS A 73 -8.84 2.32 -6.39
C LYS A 73 -9.12 0.85 -6.14
N GLN A 74 -8.24 0.16 -5.42
CA GLN A 74 -8.43 -1.26 -5.07
C GLN A 74 -9.67 -1.49 -4.20
N SER A 75 -9.96 -0.59 -3.26
CA SER A 75 -11.15 -0.69 -2.40
C SER A 75 -12.48 -0.47 -3.12
N GLN A 76 -12.43 0.11 -4.32
CA GLN A 76 -13.58 0.41 -5.17
C GLN A 76 -13.68 -0.53 -6.38
N SER A 77 -12.62 -1.27 -6.70
CA SER A 77 -12.56 -2.11 -7.90
C SER A 77 -13.37 -3.37 -7.68
N HIS A 78 -14.49 -3.52 -8.38
CA HIS A 78 -15.22 -4.79 -8.54
C HIS A 78 -14.37 -5.74 -9.42
N GLU A 79 -13.39 -6.43 -8.85
CA GLU A 79 -12.83 -7.60 -9.52
C GLU A 79 -13.87 -8.73 -9.44
N VAL A 80 -14.60 -8.90 -10.55
CA VAL A 80 -15.27 -10.16 -10.89
C VAL A 80 -14.15 -11.18 -11.04
N VAL A 81 -13.96 -12.02 -10.02
CA VAL A 81 -13.18 -13.27 -10.14
C VAL A 81 -13.86 -14.08 -11.24
N THR A 82 -13.27 -14.04 -12.44
CA THR A 82 -13.68 -14.92 -13.54
C THR A 82 -12.94 -16.25 -13.34
N PRO A 83 -13.66 -17.38 -13.33
CA PRO A 83 -13.12 -18.71 -13.00
C PRO A 83 -12.10 -19.22 -14.01
#